data_AF-A7TQQ7-F1
#
_entry.id   AF-A7TQQ7-F1
#
_cell.length_a   1.000
_cell.length_b   1.000
_cell.length_c   1.000
_cell.angle_alpha   90.00
_cell.angle_beta   90.00
_cell.angle_gamma   90.00
#
_symmetry.space_group_name_H-M   'P 1'
#
loop_
_entity.id
_entity.type
_entity.pdbx_description
1 polymer ?
#
loop_
_entity_poly.entity_id
_entity_poly.type
_entity_poly.pdbx_seq_one_letter_code
_entity_poly.pdbx_strand_id
1 'polypeptide(L)' 'MTKFVGCIDLHNGEVKQIVGGTLTDNSNESPKTNFISNHPSSYFAKLYKDNDIEGCHVIKLGPNNDTAALE' A
#
# COMPACT_ATOMS: atom_id res chain seq x y z
N MET A 1 19.42 -13.38 10.72
CA MET A 1 19.02 -12.00 11.08
C MET A 1 17.76 -11.69 10.30
N THR A 2 16.67 -11.28 10.95
CA THR A 2 15.39 -10.99 10.28
C THR A 2 15.47 -9.64 9.59
N LYS A 3 15.12 -9.57 8.30
CA LYS A 3 15.06 -8.31 7.54
C LYS A 3 13.63 -7.79 7.54
N PHE A 4 13.42 -6.58 8.02
CA PHE A 4 12.15 -5.87 7.86
C PHE A 4 12.15 -5.13 6.52
N VAL A 5 11.04 -5.18 5.79
CA VAL A 5 10.85 -4.51 4.50
C VAL A 5 9.52 -3.77 4.56
N GLY A 6 9.54 -2.47 4.28
CA GLY A 6 8.32 -1.66 4.21
C GLY A 6 7.37 -2.15 3.11
N CYS A 7 6.07 -1.96 3.31
CA CYS A 7 5.05 -2.27 2.30
C CYS A 7 4.00 -1.17 2.31
N ILE A 8 3.79 -0.53 1.17
CA ILE A 8 2.78 0.51 0.99
C ILE A 8 1.81 0.04 -0.08
N ASP A 9 0.61 -0.33 0.37
CA ASP A 9 -0.47 -0.80 -0.49
C ASP A 9 -1.34 0.39 -0.90
N LEU A 10 -1.42 0.64 -2.21
CA LEU A 10 -2.18 1.72 -2.80
C LEU A 10 -3.42 1.17 -3.50
N HIS A 11 -4.59 1.72 -3.18
CA HIS A 11 -5.82 1.40 -3.90
C HIS A 11 -6.66 2.66 -4.09
N ASN A 12 -6.83 3.05 -5.36
CA ASN A 12 -7.49 4.27 -5.80
C ASN A 12 -6.82 5.55 -5.23
N GLY A 13 -5.49 5.59 -5.26
CA GLY A 13 -4.70 6.77 -4.88
C GLY A 13 -4.52 6.97 -3.38
N GLU A 14 -5.00 6.04 -2.56
CA GLU A 14 -4.94 6.10 -1.11
C GLU A 14 -4.17 4.91 -0.55
N VAL A 15 -3.43 5.13 0.54
CA VAL A 15 -2.81 4.04 1.29
C VAL A 15 -3.90 3.26 2.02
N LYS A 16 -4.11 2.01 1.62
CA LYS A 16 -5.21 1.17 2.10
C LYS A 16 -4.73 -0.23 2.44
N GLN A 17 -5.21 -0.71 3.58
CA GLN A 17 -5.15 -2.13 3.89
C GLN A 17 -6.47 -2.78 3.46
N ILE A 18 -6.38 -3.71 2.51
CA ILE A 18 -7.50 -4.56 2.10
C ILE A 18 -7.39 -5.94 2.77
N VAL A 19 -8.54 -6.59 2.98
CA VAL A 19 -8.68 -7.95 3.53
C VAL A 19 -9.73 -8.71 2.71
N GLY A 20 -9.64 -10.03 2.67
CA GLY A 20 -10.59 -10.87 1.92
C GLY A 20 -9.96 -11.85 0.92
N GLY A 21 -8.63 -11.94 0.87
CA GLY A 21 -7.93 -12.91 0.01
C GLY A 21 -7.47 -12.30 -1.32
N THR A 22 -7.54 -13.10 -2.39
CA THR A 22 -7.03 -12.74 -3.72
C THR A 22 -7.91 -11.70 -4.39
N LEU A 23 -7.31 -10.64 -4.91
CA LEU A 23 -8.00 -9.72 -5.83
C LEU A 23 -8.22 -10.42 -7.16
N THR A 24 -9.49 -10.60 -7.54
CA THR A 24 -9.87 -11.13 -8.85
C THR A 24 -10.68 -10.10 -9.60
N ASP A 25 -10.22 -9.69 -10.78
CA ASP A 25 -10.93 -8.72 -11.63
C ASP A 25 -12.32 -9.21 -12.07
N ASN A 26 -12.55 -10.53 -12.03
CA ASN A 26 -13.79 -11.19 -12.46
C ASN A 26 -14.71 -11.62 -11.29
N SER A 27 -14.36 -11.32 -10.04
CA SER A 27 -15.24 -11.61 -8.90
C SER A 27 -16.17 -10.43 -8.62
N ASN A 28 -17.46 -10.70 -8.47
CA ASN A 28 -18.44 -9.70 -7.97
C ASN A 28 -18.15 -9.25 -6.52
N GLU A 29 -17.19 -9.89 -5.84
CA GLU A 29 -16.75 -9.50 -4.51
C GLU A 29 -15.64 -8.45 -4.60
N SER A 30 -15.98 -7.23 -4.25
CA SER A 30 -14.99 -6.17 -4.01
C SER A 30 -14.17 -6.50 -2.76
N PRO A 31 -12.85 -6.25 -2.76
CA PRO A 31 -12.02 -6.40 -1.58
C PRO A 31 -12.57 -5.57 -0.42
N LYS A 32 -12.63 -6.17 0.77
CA LYS A 32 -13.05 -5.45 1.97
C LYS A 32 -11.91 -4.55 2.43
N THR A 33 -12.20 -3.28 2.67
CA THR A 33 -11.22 -2.39 3.28
C THR A 33 -11.20 -2.60 4.79
N ASN A 34 -10.03 -2.88 5.35
CA ASN A 34 -9.81 -2.92 6.79
C ASN A 34 -9.45 -1.54 7.34
N PHE A 35 -8.60 -0.82 6.61
CA PHE A 35 -8.12 0.49 7.03
C PHE A 35 -7.77 1.37 5.83
N ILE A 36 -8.06 2.66 5.95
CA ILE A 36 -7.62 3.71 5.02
C ILE A 36 -6.82 4.70 5.85
N SER A 37 -5.60 5.00 5.40
CA SER A 37 -4.75 5.99 6.05
C SER A 37 -5.16 7.41 5.67
N ASN A 38 -5.06 8.34 6.62
CA ASN A 38 -5.13 9.77 6.35
C ASN A 38 -3.79 10.36 5.87
N HIS A 39 -2.73 9.55 5.85
CA HIS A 39 -1.40 9.95 5.41
C HIS A 39 -1.09 9.41 4.00
N PRO A 40 -0.37 10.20 3.17
CA PRO A 40 0.07 9.79 1.83
C PRO A 40 1.15 8.70 1.90
N SER A 41 1.48 8.09 0.76
CA SER A 41 2.54 7.08 0.66
C SER A 41 3.91 7.65 1.06
N SER A 42 4.18 8.92 0.71
CA SER A 42 5.41 9.64 1.04
C SER A 42 5.67 9.74 2.55
N TYR A 43 4.60 9.83 3.35
CA TYR A 43 4.71 9.79 4.81
C TYR A 43 5.27 8.46 5.29
N PHE A 44 4.78 7.33 4.76
CA PHE A 44 5.25 6.00 5.13
C PHE A 44 6.64 5.70 4.59
N ALA A 45 6.94 6.12 3.36
CA ALA A 45 8.29 6.02 2.80
C ALA A 45 9.31 6.76 3.68
N LYS A 46 8.96 7.97 4.15
CA LYS A 46 9.77 8.71 5.11
C LYS A 46 9.86 8.01 6.46
N LEU A 47 8.75 7.51 7.00
CA LEU A 47 8.73 6.77 8.27
C LEU A 47 9.67 5.55 8.23
N TYR A 48 9.63 4.76 7.15
CA TYR A 48 10.52 3.61 6.99
C TYR A 48 11.99 4.03 6.91
N LYS A 49 12.28 5.09 6.14
CA LYS A 49 13.62 5.66 6.07
C LYS A 49 14.12 6.14 7.44
N ASP A 50 13.28 6.86 8.19
CA ASP A 50 13.62 7.41 9.50
C ASP A 50 13.83 6.32 10.58
N ASN A 51 13.39 5.08 10.31
CA ASN A 51 13.58 3.90 11.18
C ASN A 51 14.61 2.90 10.62
N ASP A 52 15.48 3.33 9.70
CA ASP A 52 16.55 2.51 9.10
C ASP A 52 16.04 1.20 8.45
N ILE A 53 14.82 1.22 7.90
CA ILE A 53 14.28 0.07 7.14
C ILE A 53 14.83 0.13 5.71
N GLU A 54 15.77 -0.77 5.43
CA GLU A 54 16.43 -0.88 4.12
C GLU A 54 15.58 -1.66 3.10
N GLY A 55 14.60 -0.97 2.54
CA GLY A 55 13.78 -1.44 1.41
C GLY A 55 12.28 -1.27 1.66
N CYS A 56 11.55 -0.96 0.61
CA CYS A 56 10.10 -0.82 0.63
C CYS A 56 9.51 -1.31 -0.70
N HIS A 57 8.39 -2.02 -0.64
CA HIS A 57 7.56 -2.27 -1.80
C HIS A 57 6.41 -1.26 -1.84
N VAL A 58 6.16 -0.70 -3.01
CA VAL A 58 4.95 0.08 -3.29
C VAL A 58 4.10 -0.75 -4.23
N ILE A 59 2.92 -1.15 -3.76
CA ILE A 59 2.05 -2.09 -4.48
C ILE A 59 0.82 -1.33 -4.95
N LYS A 60 0.66 -1.24 -6.27
CA LYS A 60 -0.52 -0.64 -6.91
C LYS A 60 -1.60 -1.71 -7.05
N LEU A 61 -2.60 -1.68 -6.18
CA LEU A 61 -3.78 -2.53 -6.26
C LEU A 61 -4.81 -1.79 -7.10
N GLY A 62 -4.96 -2.18 -8.36
CA GLY A 62 -5.90 -1.55 -9.29
C GLY A 62 -5.43 -0.21 -9.89
N PRO A 63 -6.33 0.52 -10.57
CA PRO A 63 -6.03 1.77 -11.26
C PRO A 63 -5.86 2.96 -10.31
N ASN A 64 -5.50 4.13 -10.87
CA ASN A 64 -5.43 5.43 -10.18
C ASN A 64 -4.38 5.54 -9.06
N ASN A 65 -3.32 4.72 -9.10
CA ASN A 65 -2.29 4.71 -8.06
C ASN A 65 -0.97 5.38 -8.48
N ASP A 66 -0.79 5.81 -9.74
CA ASP A 66 0.49 6.33 -10.24
C ASP A 66 0.98 7.57 -9.51
N THR A 67 0.13 8.57 -9.33
CA THR A 67 0.50 9.78 -8.58
C THR A 67 0.89 9.45 -7.14
N ALA A 68 0.11 8.61 -6.46
CA ALA A 68 0.38 8.18 -5.09
C ALA A 68 1.60 7.23 -4.99
N ALA A 69 2.05 6.62 -6.09
CA ALA A 69 3.27 5.80 -6.11
C ALA A 69 4.55 6.62 -6.32
N LEU A 70 4.41 7.85 -6.86
CA LEU A 70 5.52 8.75 -7.20
C LEU A 70 5.76 9.86 -6.17
N GLU A 71 4.87 10.01 -5.19
CA GLU A 71 4.95 11.04 -4.15
C GLU A 71 6.09 10.84 -3.15
#